data_AF-A0A388QQV4-F1
#
_entry.id   AF-A0A388QQV4-F1
#
_cell.length_a   1.000
_cell.length_b   1.000
_cell.length_c   1.000
_cell.angle_alpha   90.00
_cell.angle_beta   90.00
_cell.angle_gamma   90.00
#
_symmetry.space_group_name_H-M   'P 1'
#
loop_
_entity.id
_entity.type
_entity.pdbx_description
1 polymer ?
#
loop_
_entity_poly.entity_id
_entity_poly.type
_entity_poly.pdbx_seq_one_letter_code
_entity_poly.pdbx_strand_id
1 'polypeptide(L)'
;MIGILGGIAVPSVFASDPDFEIKTSKDILKFCEFFYNDYIVMGAETLAKNHPDYPNIRACGILYNHVAWKSTHPARDKVLIAEIEKYLGDSKYIKERHLRNSSTIPTWIKNDAKMWVRGGIEDVSFAYGIRAMLEDHILNPSLNNTDSSCSEGKLCIAKSNFIKYSYSNKYGQDIKETYTIDSINDNEILIKTEKISRDGKEFSSINMDNHGTIPANKKCCVIDKFIFLTPISFGDMITTDLKVIGETSYDFKGNAHQVWIAQNSEKQDTLIIDKETGLVFSDSHKETGITITWEKTELVDTNIFEKKYLTNEVAIPKWFKTITMWLGDNLISESEYLNATENLLERGILRV
;
A
#
# COMPACT_ATOMS: atom_id res chain seq x y z
N MET A 1 -41.48 -52.70 -15.96
CA MET A 1 -41.48 -51.24 -15.68
C MET A 1 -40.02 -50.85 -15.50
N ILE A 2 -39.36 -50.42 -16.59
CA ILE A 2 -37.94 -50.05 -16.61
C ILE A 2 -37.92 -48.52 -16.64
N GLY A 3 -37.51 -47.89 -15.54
CA GLY A 3 -37.40 -46.44 -15.43
C GLY A 3 -36.02 -45.98 -15.91
N ILE A 4 -35.98 -45.26 -17.03
CA ILE A 4 -34.79 -44.59 -17.54
C ILE A 4 -34.69 -43.23 -16.83
N LEU A 5 -33.68 -43.06 -15.97
CA LEU A 5 -33.26 -41.76 -15.47
C LEU A 5 -32.42 -41.08 -16.57
N GLY A 6 -33.06 -40.21 -17.34
CA GLY A 6 -32.38 -39.32 -18.28
C GLY A 6 -31.59 -38.26 -17.51
N GLY A 7 -30.27 -38.41 -17.46
CA GLY A 7 -29.38 -37.33 -17.06
C GLY A 7 -29.40 -36.24 -18.13
N ILE A 8 -29.92 -35.06 -17.78
CA ILE A 8 -29.78 -33.88 -18.61
C ILE A 8 -28.32 -33.42 -18.48
N ALA A 9 -27.50 -33.76 -19.46
CA ALA A 9 -26.23 -33.06 -19.66
C ALA A 9 -26.57 -31.66 -20.15
N VAL A 10 -26.40 -30.67 -19.27
CA VAL A 10 -26.38 -29.26 -19.68
C VAL A 10 -25.07 -29.07 -20.43
N PRO A 11 -25.06 -28.74 -21.74
CA PRO A 11 -23.81 -28.36 -22.37
C PRO A 11 -23.30 -27.09 -21.67
N SER A 12 -22.05 -27.11 -21.26
CA SER A 12 -21.30 -25.92 -20.83
C SER A 12 -21.27 -24.94 -21.99
N VAL A 13 -22.14 -23.95 -21.93
CA VAL A 13 -22.25 -22.89 -22.91
C VAL A 13 -21.08 -21.91 -22.68
N PHE A 14 -20.13 -21.93 -23.63
CA PHE A 14 -18.99 -21.04 -23.84
C PHE A 14 -17.79 -21.15 -22.87
N ALA A 15 -16.89 -22.08 -23.15
CA ALA A 15 -15.46 -21.83 -23.02
C ALA A 15 -14.85 -22.17 -24.38
N SER A 16 -14.75 -21.15 -25.25
CA SER A 16 -14.03 -21.30 -26.52
C SER A 16 -12.56 -21.10 -26.21
N ASP A 17 -11.70 -22.08 -26.51
CA ASP A 17 -10.27 -21.90 -26.39
C ASP A 17 -9.68 -21.35 -27.70
N PRO A 18 -8.70 -20.44 -27.65
CA PRO A 18 -7.99 -19.98 -28.84
C PRO A 18 -7.24 -21.14 -29.51
N ASP A 19 -7.56 -21.43 -30.78
CA ASP A 19 -6.91 -22.47 -31.60
C ASP A 19 -5.55 -22.01 -32.19
N PHE A 20 -4.77 -21.23 -31.42
CA PHE A 20 -3.48 -20.71 -31.86
C PHE A 20 -2.49 -20.59 -30.70
N GLU A 21 -1.21 -20.83 -31.00
CA GLU A 21 -0.12 -20.69 -30.04
C GLU A 21 0.31 -19.23 -29.89
N ILE A 22 0.64 -18.82 -28.65
CA ILE A 22 1.11 -17.47 -28.33
C ILE A 22 2.64 -17.45 -28.34
N LYS A 23 3.27 -16.88 -29.38
CA LYS A 23 4.73 -16.81 -29.50
C LYS A 23 5.27 -15.39 -29.61
N THR A 24 4.46 -14.45 -30.07
CA THR A 24 4.87 -13.07 -30.35
C THR A 24 3.94 -12.05 -29.70
N SER A 25 4.38 -10.79 -29.58
CA SER A 25 3.54 -9.67 -29.13
C SER A 25 2.28 -9.50 -29.99
N LYS A 26 2.34 -9.88 -31.27
CA LYS A 26 1.16 -9.89 -32.16
C LYS A 26 0.17 -11.00 -31.81
N ASP A 27 0.67 -12.16 -31.37
CA ASP A 27 -0.19 -13.26 -30.92
C ASP A 27 -0.84 -12.94 -29.58
N ILE A 28 -0.14 -12.19 -28.71
CA ILE A 28 -0.71 -11.66 -27.46
C ILE A 28 -1.84 -10.66 -27.75
N LEU A 29 -1.67 -9.77 -28.73
CA LEU A 29 -2.76 -8.86 -29.13
C LEU A 29 -4.00 -9.65 -29.59
N LYS A 30 -3.81 -10.66 -30.45
CA LYS A 30 -4.91 -11.54 -30.91
C LYS A 30 -5.55 -12.31 -29.77
N PHE A 31 -4.75 -12.81 -28.84
CA PHE A 31 -5.21 -13.50 -27.64
C PHE A 31 -6.09 -12.58 -26.79
N CYS A 32 -5.69 -11.33 -26.59
CA CYS A 32 -6.51 -10.37 -25.87
C CYS A 32 -7.79 -9.99 -26.63
N GLU A 33 -7.74 -9.86 -27.97
CA GLU A 33 -8.93 -9.60 -28.77
C GLU A 33 -9.97 -10.73 -28.68
N PHE A 34 -9.49 -11.98 -28.64
CA PHE A 34 -10.33 -13.16 -28.50
C PHE A 34 -11.19 -13.11 -27.22
N PHE A 35 -10.58 -12.77 -26.09
CA PHE A 35 -11.26 -12.71 -24.79
C PHE A 35 -11.98 -11.38 -24.50
N TYR A 36 -11.98 -10.41 -25.42
CA TYR A 36 -12.49 -9.08 -25.13
C TYR A 36 -14.01 -9.06 -24.84
N ASN A 37 -14.78 -9.87 -25.56
CA ASN A 37 -16.22 -9.95 -25.33
C ASN A 37 -16.51 -10.56 -23.94
N ASP A 38 -15.77 -11.59 -23.56
CA ASP A 38 -15.89 -12.22 -22.25
C ASP A 38 -15.48 -11.25 -21.15
N TYR A 39 -14.37 -10.53 -21.34
CA TYR A 39 -13.93 -9.44 -20.46
C TYR A 39 -15.02 -8.37 -20.24
N ILE A 40 -15.69 -7.91 -21.31
CA ILE A 40 -16.77 -6.92 -21.18
C ILE A 40 -17.89 -7.43 -20.27
N VAL A 41 -18.17 -8.73 -20.33
CA VAL A 41 -19.26 -9.36 -19.57
C VAL A 41 -18.87 -9.62 -18.12
N MET A 42 -17.68 -10.17 -17.87
CA MET A 42 -17.33 -10.75 -16.56
C MET A 42 -16.15 -10.09 -15.84
N GLY A 43 -15.41 -9.19 -16.50
CA GLY A 43 -14.24 -8.52 -15.93
C GLY A 43 -13.00 -9.42 -15.83
N ALA A 44 -11.84 -8.81 -15.56
CA ALA A 44 -10.54 -9.49 -15.65
C ALA A 44 -10.36 -10.62 -14.62
N GLU A 45 -10.93 -10.50 -13.43
CA GLU A 45 -10.79 -11.52 -12.38
C GLU A 45 -11.65 -12.75 -12.65
N THR A 46 -12.94 -12.57 -12.98
CA THR A 46 -13.82 -13.69 -13.35
C THR A 46 -13.35 -14.38 -14.62
N LEU A 47 -12.86 -13.61 -15.59
CA LEU A 47 -12.24 -14.14 -16.81
C LEU A 47 -11.03 -15.02 -16.47
N ALA A 48 -10.12 -14.54 -15.60
CA ALA A 48 -8.98 -15.33 -15.15
C ALA A 48 -9.36 -16.58 -14.37
N LYS A 49 -10.45 -16.52 -13.59
CA LYS A 49 -10.97 -17.67 -12.84
C LYS A 49 -11.58 -18.74 -13.75
N ASN A 50 -12.25 -18.31 -14.82
CA ASN A 50 -12.86 -19.20 -15.81
C ASN A 50 -11.83 -19.76 -16.81
N HIS A 51 -10.66 -19.15 -16.91
CA HIS A 51 -9.56 -19.56 -17.78
C HIS A 51 -8.25 -19.78 -17.00
N PRO A 52 -8.20 -20.78 -16.11
CA PRO A 52 -7.02 -21.04 -15.27
C PRO A 52 -5.78 -21.44 -16.10
N ASP A 53 -5.98 -22.01 -17.29
CA ASP A 53 -4.91 -22.40 -18.21
C ASP A 53 -4.21 -21.19 -18.87
N TYR A 54 -4.76 -19.99 -18.70
CA TYR A 54 -4.21 -18.74 -19.18
C TYR A 54 -3.87 -17.78 -18.03
N PRO A 55 -2.82 -18.04 -17.24
CA PRO A 55 -2.49 -17.26 -16.03
C PRO A 55 -2.23 -15.77 -16.31
N ASN A 56 -1.84 -15.43 -17.55
CA ASN A 56 -1.55 -14.07 -17.98
C ASN A 56 -2.74 -13.34 -18.62
N ILE A 57 -3.94 -13.92 -18.64
CA ILE A 57 -5.12 -13.31 -19.26
C ILE A 57 -5.51 -11.97 -18.62
N ARG A 58 -5.13 -11.76 -17.35
CA ARG A 58 -5.28 -10.48 -16.64
C ARG A 58 -4.49 -9.34 -17.28
N ALA A 59 -3.36 -9.65 -17.93
CA ALA A 59 -2.52 -8.64 -18.59
C ALA A 59 -3.24 -7.98 -19.77
N CYS A 60 -4.25 -8.64 -20.36
CA CYS A 60 -5.07 -8.05 -21.41
C CYS A 60 -5.86 -6.81 -20.94
N GLY A 61 -6.11 -6.69 -19.63
CA GLY A 61 -6.74 -5.50 -19.04
C GLY A 61 -5.99 -4.19 -19.38
N ILE A 62 -4.66 -4.26 -19.51
CA ILE A 62 -3.82 -3.13 -19.92
C ILE A 62 -4.24 -2.64 -21.31
N LEU A 63 -4.44 -3.57 -22.24
CA LEU A 63 -4.81 -3.27 -23.61
C LEU A 63 -6.27 -2.81 -23.70
N TYR A 64 -7.17 -3.44 -22.96
CA TYR A 64 -8.61 -3.10 -22.98
C TYR A 64 -8.90 -1.67 -22.54
N ASN A 65 -8.07 -1.15 -21.63
CA ASN A 65 -8.17 0.22 -21.14
C ASN A 65 -7.37 1.22 -22.00
N HIS A 66 -6.56 0.74 -22.94
CA HIS A 66 -5.76 1.59 -23.81
C HIS A 66 -6.62 2.34 -24.86
N VAL A 67 -6.34 3.62 -25.10
CA VAL A 67 -7.12 4.47 -26.04
C VAL A 67 -7.19 3.92 -27.46
N ALA A 68 -6.13 3.22 -27.89
CA ALA A 68 -6.08 2.60 -29.21
C ALA A 68 -6.99 1.36 -29.33
N TRP A 69 -7.47 0.77 -28.22
CA TRP A 69 -8.22 -0.48 -28.24
C TRP A 69 -9.47 -0.43 -29.14
N LYS A 70 -10.27 0.63 -29.01
CA LYS A 70 -11.49 0.87 -29.81
C LYS A 70 -11.24 1.71 -31.07
N SER A 71 -9.99 2.00 -31.42
CA SER A 71 -9.65 2.85 -32.56
C SER A 71 -9.87 2.12 -33.89
N THR A 72 -10.31 2.82 -34.93
CA THR A 72 -10.35 2.32 -36.31
C THR A 72 -9.13 2.75 -37.13
N HIS A 73 -8.16 3.42 -36.51
CA HIS A 73 -6.98 3.94 -37.20
C HIS A 73 -6.08 2.80 -37.71
N PRO A 74 -5.51 2.88 -38.94
CA PRO A 74 -4.67 1.81 -39.51
C PRO A 74 -3.45 1.43 -38.67
N ALA A 75 -2.98 2.35 -37.83
CA ALA A 75 -1.84 2.13 -36.93
C ALA A 75 -2.23 1.60 -35.52
N ARG A 76 -3.50 1.24 -35.27
CA ARG A 76 -3.98 0.73 -33.97
C ARG A 76 -3.09 -0.39 -33.44
N ASP A 77 -2.91 -1.43 -34.24
CA ASP A 77 -2.22 -2.65 -33.81
C ASP A 77 -0.76 -2.35 -33.50
N LYS A 78 -0.14 -1.43 -34.25
CA LYS A 78 1.23 -0.98 -33.97
C LYS A 78 1.36 -0.33 -32.59
N VAL A 79 0.36 0.45 -32.18
CA VAL A 79 0.35 1.10 -30.85
C VAL A 79 0.09 0.08 -29.75
N LEU A 80 -0.86 -0.84 -29.95
CA LEU A 80 -1.17 -1.86 -28.95
C LEU A 80 -0.02 -2.88 -28.79
N ILE A 81 0.62 -3.28 -29.89
CA ILE A 81 1.81 -4.14 -29.87
C ILE A 81 2.96 -3.45 -29.13
N ALA A 82 3.17 -2.14 -29.35
CA ALA A 82 4.19 -1.40 -28.60
C ALA A 82 3.92 -1.37 -27.08
N GLU A 83 2.64 -1.29 -26.66
CA GLU A 83 2.28 -1.37 -25.24
C GLU A 83 2.50 -2.79 -24.67
N ILE A 84 2.27 -3.84 -25.46
CA ILE A 84 2.61 -5.23 -25.09
C ILE A 84 4.13 -5.38 -24.94
N GLU A 85 4.91 -4.91 -25.91
CA GLU A 85 6.37 -4.97 -25.87
C GLU A 85 6.96 -4.20 -24.68
N LYS A 86 6.34 -3.06 -24.33
CA LYS A 86 6.66 -2.31 -23.11
C LYS A 86 6.37 -3.11 -21.84
N TYR A 87 5.26 -3.84 -21.78
CA TYR A 87 4.93 -4.70 -20.64
C TYR A 87 5.89 -5.89 -20.49
N LEU A 88 6.35 -6.47 -21.60
CA LEU A 88 7.25 -7.62 -21.61
C LEU A 88 8.74 -7.27 -21.38
N GLY A 89 9.13 -5.99 -21.44
CA GLY A 89 10.52 -5.54 -21.56
C GLY A 89 11.20 -4.94 -20.31
N ASP A 90 10.56 -4.98 -19.14
CA ASP A 90 11.08 -4.52 -17.83
C ASP A 90 11.43 -3.02 -17.67
N SER A 91 10.85 -2.43 -16.63
CA SER A 91 11.35 -1.32 -15.79
C SER A 91 12.10 -0.14 -16.45
N LYS A 92 11.42 1.02 -16.54
CA LYS A 92 11.89 2.37 -16.12
C LYS A 92 11.37 3.56 -16.95
N TYR A 93 10.67 3.38 -18.06
CA TYR A 93 10.13 4.53 -18.80
C TYR A 93 8.71 4.29 -19.32
N ILE A 94 7.74 4.91 -18.64
CA ILE A 94 6.66 5.79 -19.13
C ILE A 94 5.73 5.99 -17.92
N LYS A 95 6.13 6.89 -17.02
CA LYS A 95 5.14 7.76 -16.36
C LYS A 95 4.78 8.83 -17.40
N GLU A 96 3.52 9.22 -17.46
CA GLU A 96 3.03 10.40 -18.19
C GLU A 96 2.77 10.29 -19.71
N ARG A 97 1.92 9.36 -20.12
CA ARG A 97 0.91 9.65 -21.15
C ARG A 97 -0.16 8.57 -21.16
N HIS A 98 -1.42 8.98 -20.99
CA HIS A 98 -2.66 8.17 -21.01
C HIS A 98 -3.29 7.73 -19.68
N LEU A 99 -3.04 8.42 -18.57
CA LEU A 99 -4.08 8.57 -17.55
C LEU A 99 -5.16 9.48 -18.14
N ARG A 100 -6.20 8.89 -18.74
CA ARG A 100 -7.45 9.61 -18.87
C ARG A 100 -7.97 9.75 -17.45
N ASN A 101 -7.89 10.96 -16.89
CA ASN A 101 -8.77 11.36 -15.80
C ASN A 101 -10.22 11.23 -16.32
N SER A 102 -10.82 10.05 -16.22
CA SER A 102 -12.28 9.98 -16.19
C SER A 102 -12.67 10.13 -14.74
N SER A 103 -13.34 11.23 -14.41
CA SER A 103 -14.08 11.41 -13.16
C SER A 103 -15.29 10.47 -13.07
N THR A 104 -15.21 9.30 -13.71
CA THR A 104 -16.30 8.37 -13.99
C THR A 104 -15.84 6.98 -13.58
N ILE A 105 -16.64 6.32 -12.76
CA ILE A 105 -16.38 5.00 -12.21
C ILE A 105 -16.36 3.98 -13.36
N PRO A 106 -15.27 3.21 -13.53
CA PRO A 106 -15.19 2.16 -14.53
C PRO A 106 -16.34 1.16 -14.45
N THR A 107 -16.81 0.70 -15.60
CA THR A 107 -17.98 -0.20 -15.69
C THR A 107 -17.78 -1.50 -14.89
N TRP A 108 -16.55 -2.02 -14.84
CA TRP A 108 -16.26 -3.25 -14.08
C TRP A 108 -16.44 -3.04 -12.56
N ILE A 109 -16.05 -1.89 -12.01
CA ILE A 109 -16.29 -1.54 -10.60
C ILE A 109 -17.80 -1.46 -10.30
N LYS A 110 -18.60 -0.93 -11.24
CA LYS A 110 -20.06 -0.90 -11.09
C LYS A 110 -20.68 -2.31 -11.11
N ASN A 111 -20.10 -3.22 -11.88
CA ASN A 111 -20.56 -4.61 -11.91
C ASN A 111 -20.20 -5.33 -10.61
N ASP A 112 -18.98 -5.14 -10.10
CA ASP A 112 -18.54 -5.69 -8.81
C ASP A 112 -19.37 -5.12 -7.66
N ALA A 113 -19.68 -3.82 -7.68
CA ALA A 113 -20.61 -3.19 -6.76
C ALA A 113 -21.99 -3.88 -6.74
N LYS A 114 -22.56 -4.18 -7.92
CA LYS A 114 -23.84 -4.92 -8.01
C LYS A 114 -23.74 -6.34 -7.46
N MET A 115 -22.65 -7.04 -7.76
CA MET A 115 -22.42 -8.39 -7.25
C MET A 115 -22.24 -8.37 -5.72
N TRP A 116 -21.49 -7.41 -5.19
CA TRP A 116 -21.23 -7.25 -3.76
C TRP A 116 -22.50 -6.92 -2.96
N VAL A 117 -23.34 -6.02 -3.49
CA VAL A 117 -24.65 -5.68 -2.90
C VAL A 117 -25.56 -6.91 -2.86
N ARG A 118 -25.52 -7.76 -3.90
CA ARG A 118 -26.29 -9.02 -3.97
C ARG A 118 -25.68 -10.18 -3.18
N GLY A 119 -24.53 -9.97 -2.55
CA GLY A 119 -23.80 -11.02 -1.83
C GLY A 119 -23.09 -12.04 -2.73
N GLY A 120 -22.91 -11.72 -4.02
CA GLY A 120 -22.19 -12.55 -4.98
C GLY A 120 -20.66 -12.47 -4.88
N ILE A 121 -20.13 -11.43 -4.24
CA ILE A 121 -18.70 -11.33 -3.87
C ILE A 121 -18.55 -10.83 -2.43
N GLU A 122 -17.41 -11.18 -1.81
CA GLU A 122 -17.08 -10.81 -0.43
C GLU A 122 -16.55 -9.38 -0.31
N ASP A 123 -16.52 -8.85 0.92
CA ASP A 123 -16.01 -7.49 1.19
C ASP A 123 -14.55 -7.32 0.75
N VAL A 124 -13.73 -8.37 0.89
CA VAL A 124 -12.32 -8.36 0.45
C VAL A 124 -12.22 -8.23 -1.07
N SER A 125 -13.07 -8.92 -1.83
CA SER A 125 -13.11 -8.80 -3.29
C SER A 125 -13.52 -7.39 -3.71
N PHE A 126 -14.55 -6.83 -3.08
CA PHE A 126 -15.01 -5.48 -3.38
C PHE A 126 -13.99 -4.39 -2.98
N ALA A 127 -13.24 -4.59 -1.89
CA ALA A 127 -12.18 -3.69 -1.46
C ALA A 127 -11.10 -3.48 -2.53
N TYR A 128 -10.79 -4.49 -3.35
CA TYR A 128 -9.87 -4.32 -4.48
C TYR A 128 -10.38 -3.29 -5.51
N GLY A 129 -11.68 -3.23 -5.77
CA GLY A 129 -12.27 -2.21 -6.64
C GLY A 129 -12.03 -0.80 -6.12
N ILE A 130 -12.11 -0.60 -4.80
CA ILE A 130 -11.82 0.68 -4.14
C ILE A 130 -10.32 0.99 -4.22
N ARG A 131 -9.44 0.00 -4.00
CA ARG A 131 -7.98 0.18 -4.16
C ARG A 131 -7.60 0.56 -5.59
N ALA A 132 -8.19 -0.07 -6.59
CA ALA A 132 -7.97 0.29 -7.99
C ALA A 132 -8.40 1.73 -8.29
N MET A 133 -9.54 2.19 -7.74
CA MET A 133 -9.97 3.59 -7.87
C MET A 133 -9.01 4.57 -7.21
N LEU A 134 -8.34 4.19 -6.12
CA LEU A 134 -7.29 4.99 -5.47
C LEU A 134 -6.01 5.05 -6.31
N GLU A 135 -5.59 3.91 -6.89
CA GLU A 135 -4.42 3.80 -7.78
C GLU A 135 -4.60 4.62 -9.06
N ASP A 136 -5.79 4.58 -9.66
CA ASP A 136 -6.12 5.30 -10.89
C ASP A 136 -6.51 6.78 -10.64
N HIS A 137 -6.40 7.28 -9.40
CA HIS A 137 -6.77 8.64 -9.00
C HIS A 137 -8.24 9.02 -9.30
N ILE A 138 -9.14 8.03 -9.36
CA ILE A 138 -10.60 8.24 -9.43
C ILE A 138 -11.13 8.63 -8.05
N LEU A 139 -10.59 8.00 -6.99
CA LEU A 139 -10.74 8.42 -5.61
C LEU A 139 -9.47 9.17 -5.21
N ASN A 140 -9.64 10.39 -4.71
CA ASN A 140 -8.58 11.19 -4.15
C ASN A 140 -8.98 11.76 -2.79
N PRO A 141 -9.23 10.89 -1.78
CA PRO A 141 -9.58 11.33 -0.44
C PRO A 141 -8.49 12.27 0.09
N SER A 142 -8.94 13.43 0.57
CA SER A 142 -8.06 14.46 1.09
C SER A 142 -7.36 13.95 2.34
N LEU A 143 -6.03 14.08 2.39
CA LEU A 143 -5.26 13.84 3.62
C LEU A 143 -5.55 14.91 4.70
N ASN A 144 -6.38 15.90 4.38
CA ASN A 144 -6.63 17.09 5.18
C ASN A 144 -7.79 16.91 6.19
N ASN A 145 -8.55 15.82 6.11
CA ASN A 145 -9.72 15.56 6.98
C ASN A 145 -9.61 14.29 7.83
N THR A 146 -8.41 13.71 7.95
CA THR A 146 -7.99 13.35 9.30
C THR A 146 -7.32 14.59 9.84
N ASP A 147 -7.62 14.98 11.08
CA ASP A 147 -6.64 15.72 11.89
C ASP A 147 -5.24 15.22 11.50
N SER A 148 -4.33 16.16 11.19
CA SER A 148 -2.91 15.87 11.02
C SER A 148 -2.54 14.66 11.87
N SER A 149 -2.13 13.57 11.21
CA SER A 149 -2.38 12.18 11.61
C SER A 149 -1.85 11.70 12.97
N CYS A 150 -1.29 12.63 13.74
CA CYS A 150 -0.71 12.54 15.07
C CYS A 150 -1.40 13.62 15.95
N SER A 151 -2.15 13.21 16.98
CA SER A 151 -2.72 14.20 17.92
C SER A 151 -1.59 14.84 18.74
N GLU A 152 -1.67 16.15 18.94
CA GLU A 152 -0.72 16.87 19.81
C GLU A 152 -0.60 16.19 21.19
N GLY A 153 0.64 15.96 21.63
CA GLY A 153 0.89 15.28 22.90
C GLY A 153 0.61 13.77 22.90
N LYS A 154 0.38 13.13 21.73
CA LYS A 154 0.32 11.67 21.57
C LYS A 154 1.33 11.19 20.53
N LEU A 155 1.81 9.97 20.68
CA LEU A 155 2.70 9.34 19.70
C LEU A 155 1.96 9.13 18.37
N CYS A 156 2.63 9.42 17.26
CA CYS A 156 2.09 9.21 15.92
C CYS A 156 2.19 7.73 15.48
N ILE A 157 1.42 6.87 16.14
CA ILE A 157 1.36 5.44 15.86
C ILE A 157 -0.08 4.94 15.96
N ALA A 158 -0.37 3.89 15.21
CA ALA A 158 -1.59 3.13 15.24
C ALA A 158 -1.28 1.63 15.31
N LYS A 159 -2.30 0.85 15.72
CA LYS A 159 -2.24 -0.61 15.65
C LYS A 159 -1.84 -1.06 14.24
N SER A 160 -0.97 -2.07 14.15
CA SER A 160 -0.41 -2.61 12.91
C SER A 160 0.53 -1.68 12.16
N ASN A 161 0.87 -0.49 12.71
CA ASN A 161 2.02 0.22 12.17
C ASN A 161 3.29 -0.59 12.38
N PHE A 162 4.19 -0.55 11.41
CA PHE A 162 5.51 -1.15 11.53
C PHE A 162 6.60 -0.12 11.25
N ILE A 163 7.72 -0.29 11.92
CA ILE A 163 8.93 0.49 11.74
C ILE A 163 10.06 -0.51 11.56
N LYS A 164 10.84 -0.36 10.50
CA LYS A 164 11.92 -1.29 10.17
C LYS A 164 13.24 -0.55 10.09
N TYR A 165 14.16 -0.92 10.97
CA TYR A 165 15.49 -0.37 11.03
C TYR A 165 16.54 -1.35 10.50
N SER A 166 17.67 -0.79 10.07
CA SER A 166 18.90 -1.52 9.79
C SER A 166 20.05 -0.88 10.54
N TYR A 167 20.87 -1.71 11.18
CA TYR A 167 22.10 -1.27 11.86
C TYR A 167 23.15 -2.37 11.78
N SER A 168 24.42 -1.97 11.83
CA SER A 168 25.52 -2.92 11.96
C SER A 168 25.87 -3.07 13.44
N ASN A 169 25.97 -4.30 13.94
CA ASN A 169 26.45 -4.53 15.30
C ASN A 169 27.96 -4.25 15.42
N LYS A 170 28.49 -4.27 16.65
CA LYS A 170 29.94 -4.15 16.94
C LYS A 170 30.85 -5.16 16.23
N TYR A 171 30.29 -6.17 15.56
CA TYR A 171 31.02 -7.17 14.77
C TYR A 171 30.90 -6.93 13.25
N GLY A 172 30.32 -5.80 12.83
CA GLY A 172 30.15 -5.43 11.42
C GLY A 172 29.10 -6.27 10.68
N GLN A 173 28.16 -6.90 11.40
CA GLN A 173 27.07 -7.65 10.78
C GLN A 173 25.84 -6.76 10.65
N ASP A 174 25.28 -6.68 9.45
CA ASP A 174 24.03 -5.97 9.20
C ASP A 174 22.85 -6.75 9.78
N ILE A 175 22.12 -6.10 10.67
CA ILE A 175 20.92 -6.59 11.32
C ILE A 175 19.76 -5.76 10.80
N LYS A 176 18.67 -6.44 10.46
CA LYS A 176 17.39 -5.79 10.17
C LYS A 176 16.39 -6.15 11.25
N GLU A 177 15.74 -5.15 11.81
CA GLU A 177 14.79 -5.35 12.88
C GLU A 177 13.49 -4.61 12.57
N THR A 178 12.39 -5.35 12.62
CA THR A 178 11.05 -4.82 12.37
C THR A 178 10.29 -4.76 13.69
N TYR A 179 9.73 -3.61 14.01
CA TYR A 179 8.92 -3.32 15.19
C TYR A 179 7.48 -3.12 14.73
N THR A 180 6.57 -4.00 15.11
CA THR A 180 5.16 -3.93 14.73
C THR A 180 4.29 -3.67 15.96
N ILE A 181 3.49 -2.60 15.91
CA ILE A 181 2.57 -2.22 16.98
C ILE A 181 1.44 -3.26 17.05
N ASP A 182 1.37 -4.02 18.14
CA ASP A 182 0.39 -5.08 18.34
C ASP A 182 -0.88 -4.55 19.03
N SER A 183 -0.71 -3.79 20.11
CA SER A 183 -1.81 -3.15 20.84
C SER A 183 -1.37 -1.86 21.53
N ILE A 184 -2.31 -0.93 21.69
CA ILE A 184 -2.11 0.35 22.38
C ILE A 184 -3.12 0.40 23.54
N ASN A 185 -2.61 0.49 24.77
CA ASN A 185 -3.39 0.74 25.98
C ASN A 185 -3.04 2.13 26.53
N ASP A 186 -3.79 2.63 27.53
CA ASP A 186 -3.61 3.99 28.06
C ASP A 186 -2.18 4.28 28.59
N ASN A 187 -1.50 3.24 29.10
CA ASN A 187 -0.18 3.36 29.73
C ASN A 187 0.95 2.64 28.97
N GLU A 188 0.63 1.64 28.15
CA GLU A 188 1.62 0.76 27.53
C GLU A 188 1.26 0.41 26.09
N ILE A 189 2.28 0.32 25.25
CA ILE A 189 2.20 -0.09 23.85
C ILE A 189 2.97 -1.39 23.70
N LEU A 190 2.28 -2.45 23.26
CA LEU A 190 2.87 -3.76 23.01
C LEU A 190 3.39 -3.81 21.58
N ILE A 191 4.64 -4.22 21.42
CA ILE A 191 5.33 -4.25 20.12
C ILE A 191 5.90 -5.65 19.90
N LYS A 192 5.56 -6.24 18.76
CA LYS A 192 6.19 -7.47 18.27
C LYS A 192 7.46 -7.11 17.51
N THR A 193 8.56 -7.78 17.81
CA THR A 193 9.83 -7.56 17.10
C THR A 193 10.19 -8.80 16.27
N GLU A 194 10.62 -8.57 15.03
CA GLU A 194 11.25 -9.58 14.16
C GLU A 194 12.66 -9.10 13.83
N LYS A 195 13.66 -9.82 14.33
CA LYS A 195 15.08 -9.57 14.05
C LYS A 195 15.60 -10.59 13.05
N ILE A 196 16.24 -10.09 11.99
CA ILE A 196 16.87 -10.89 10.95
C ILE A 196 18.38 -10.64 11.01
N SER A 197 19.13 -11.71 11.27
CA SER A 197 20.59 -11.72 11.34
C SER A 197 21.17 -12.92 10.59
N ARG A 198 22.50 -13.09 10.59
CA ARG A 198 23.16 -14.29 10.03
C ARG A 198 22.75 -15.58 10.75
N ASP A 199 22.44 -15.49 12.04
CA ASP A 199 22.07 -16.64 12.87
C ASP A 199 20.61 -17.07 12.69
N GLY A 200 19.86 -16.34 11.86
CA GLY A 200 18.48 -16.62 11.52
C GLY A 200 17.52 -15.51 11.95
N LYS A 201 16.26 -15.92 12.12
CA LYS A 201 15.15 -15.05 12.52
C LYS A 201 14.82 -15.25 13.99
N GLU A 202 14.74 -14.18 14.74
CA GLU A 202 14.36 -14.15 16.14
C GLU A 202 13.10 -13.29 16.32
N PHE A 203 12.12 -13.79 17.08
CA PHE A 203 10.91 -13.07 17.40
C PHE A 203 10.86 -12.76 18.88
N SER A 204 10.51 -11.53 19.22
CA SER A 204 10.35 -11.13 20.62
C SER A 204 9.16 -10.19 20.80
N SER A 205 8.87 -9.83 22.04
CA SER A 205 7.93 -8.76 22.36
C SER A 205 8.56 -7.80 23.35
N ILE A 206 8.26 -6.51 23.16
CA ILE A 206 8.69 -5.42 24.02
C ILE A 206 7.50 -4.53 24.36
N ASN A 207 7.58 -3.88 25.52
CA ASN A 207 6.62 -2.86 25.92
C ASN A 207 7.31 -1.50 25.78
N MET A 208 6.57 -0.52 25.26
CA MET A 208 6.97 0.87 25.20
C MET A 208 5.97 1.70 25.99
N ASP A 209 6.45 2.72 26.70
CA ASP A 209 5.56 3.68 27.35
C ASP A 209 4.87 4.61 26.32
N ASN A 210 3.84 5.32 26.76
CA ASN A 210 3.12 6.30 25.94
C ASN A 210 3.94 7.55 25.57
N HIS A 211 5.18 7.67 26.06
CA HIS A 211 6.13 8.74 25.72
C HIS A 211 7.17 8.31 24.68
N GLY A 212 7.17 7.04 24.25
CA GLY A 212 8.05 6.51 23.23
C GLY A 212 9.29 5.80 23.78
N THR A 213 9.40 5.61 25.09
CA THR A 213 10.58 5.04 25.75
C THR A 213 10.43 3.52 25.90
N ILE A 214 11.49 2.80 25.54
CA ILE A 214 11.59 1.35 25.79
C ILE A 214 12.35 1.13 27.12
N PRO A 215 11.78 0.43 28.13
CA PRO A 215 12.44 0.21 29.40
C PRO A 215 13.78 -0.55 29.30
N ALA A 216 14.77 -0.10 30.08
CA ALA A 216 16.20 -0.43 29.96
C ALA A 216 16.62 -1.90 30.20
N ASN A 217 15.72 -2.85 30.44
CA ASN A 217 16.12 -4.26 30.68
C ASN A 217 16.60 -4.98 29.40
N LYS A 218 16.52 -4.32 28.23
CA LYS A 218 17.00 -4.79 26.91
C LYS A 218 17.98 -3.79 26.25
N LYS A 219 18.74 -3.03 27.04
CA LYS A 219 19.61 -1.91 26.60
C LYS A 219 20.89 -2.31 25.85
N CYS A 220 20.80 -3.13 24.82
CA CYS A 220 21.89 -3.26 23.86
C CYS A 220 21.37 -3.36 22.42
N CYS A 221 21.82 -2.41 21.61
CA CYS A 221 21.70 -2.37 20.14
C CYS A 221 20.31 -2.04 19.57
N VAL A 222 19.35 -1.58 20.39
CA VAL A 222 18.03 -1.12 19.93
C VAL A 222 17.95 0.38 20.18
N ILE A 223 17.46 1.16 19.22
CA ILE A 223 17.15 2.58 19.40
C ILE A 223 16.26 2.69 20.66
N ASP A 224 16.73 3.39 21.70
CA ASP A 224 16.03 3.53 23.00
C ASP A 224 14.67 4.24 22.85
N LYS A 225 14.48 4.95 21.73
CA LYS A 225 13.27 5.69 21.38
C LYS A 225 13.13 5.89 19.88
N PHE A 226 12.24 5.15 19.23
CA PHE A 226 12.05 5.24 17.77
C PHE A 226 11.10 6.37 17.34
N ILE A 227 10.33 6.94 18.27
CA ILE A 227 9.37 8.02 17.98
C ILE A 227 9.29 9.02 19.13
N PHE A 228 9.20 10.30 18.80
CA PHE A 228 9.06 11.41 19.73
C PHE A 228 7.67 12.03 19.67
N LEU A 229 7.24 12.63 20.77
CA LEU A 229 6.03 13.45 20.79
C LEU A 229 6.24 14.72 19.98
N THR A 230 5.26 15.08 19.18
CA THR A 230 5.21 16.35 18.45
C THR A 230 4.18 17.30 19.10
N PRO A 231 4.37 18.64 18.98
CA PRO A 231 5.41 19.33 18.22
C PRO A 231 6.77 19.36 18.92
N ILE A 232 7.84 19.36 18.12
CA ILE A 232 9.23 19.62 18.54
C ILE A 232 9.64 20.99 17.98
N SER A 233 10.38 21.76 18.78
CA SER A 233 10.85 23.10 18.43
C SER A 233 12.38 23.19 18.38
N PHE A 234 12.88 24.20 17.65
CA PHE A 234 14.29 24.54 17.64
C PHE A 234 14.78 24.85 19.06
N GLY A 235 15.89 24.23 19.45
CA GLY A 235 16.49 24.41 20.76
C GLY A 235 15.96 23.49 21.87
N ASP A 236 14.95 22.66 21.59
CA ASP A 236 14.45 21.67 22.55
C ASP A 236 15.53 20.63 22.88
N MET A 237 15.53 20.16 24.13
CA MET A 237 16.31 19.01 24.57
C MET A 237 15.47 17.74 24.35
N ILE A 238 15.92 16.88 23.43
CA ILE A 238 15.20 15.67 23.02
C ILE A 238 15.58 14.48 23.90
N THR A 239 16.83 14.48 24.34
CA THR A 239 17.36 13.63 25.41
C THR A 239 18.08 14.54 26.42
N THR A 240 18.75 13.95 27.41
CA THR A 240 19.57 14.69 28.38
C THR A 240 20.72 15.49 27.75
N ASP A 241 21.16 15.08 26.57
CA ASP A 241 22.38 15.52 25.91
C ASP A 241 22.18 15.94 24.45
N LEU A 242 21.10 15.52 23.78
CA LEU A 242 20.76 15.93 22.42
C LEU A 242 19.87 17.16 22.38
N LYS A 243 20.33 18.21 21.71
CA LYS A 243 19.58 19.44 21.47
C LYS A 243 19.21 19.57 20.00
N VAL A 244 18.00 20.03 19.70
CA VAL A 244 17.60 20.37 18.32
C VAL A 244 18.38 21.59 17.85
N ILE A 245 19.17 21.43 16.80
CA ILE A 245 20.09 22.45 16.27
C ILE A 245 19.67 23.00 14.91
N GLY A 246 18.66 22.42 14.26
CA GLY A 246 18.21 22.87 12.95
C GLY A 246 17.27 21.88 12.29
N GLU A 247 16.80 22.26 11.10
CA GLU A 247 15.92 21.46 10.26
C GLU A 247 16.50 21.31 8.86
N THR A 248 16.10 20.25 8.16
CA THR A 248 16.46 20.03 6.77
C THR A 248 15.42 19.17 6.06
N SER A 249 15.63 18.92 4.76
CA SER A 249 14.86 17.94 4.01
C SER A 249 15.60 16.61 3.96
N TYR A 250 14.89 15.51 4.20
CA TYR A 250 15.42 14.15 4.12
C TYR A 250 14.61 13.33 3.12
N ASP A 251 15.27 12.72 2.14
CA ASP A 251 14.60 11.82 1.19
C ASP A 251 14.44 10.43 1.81
N PHE A 252 13.20 9.97 1.90
CA PHE A 252 12.88 8.60 2.29
C PHE A 252 11.98 7.97 1.24
N LYS A 253 12.49 6.91 0.59
CA LYS A 253 11.81 6.18 -0.49
C LYS A 253 11.30 7.10 -1.63
N GLY A 254 12.05 8.16 -1.96
CA GLY A 254 11.72 9.09 -3.03
C GLY A 254 10.70 10.17 -2.65
N ASN A 255 10.34 10.28 -1.37
CA ASN A 255 9.55 11.37 -0.83
C ASN A 255 10.44 12.26 0.06
N ALA A 256 10.31 13.58 -0.10
CA ALA A 256 11.02 14.55 0.72
C ALA A 256 10.24 14.84 2.01
N HIS A 257 10.83 14.50 3.15
CA HIS A 257 10.31 14.79 4.48
C HIS A 257 11.02 15.99 5.09
N GLN A 258 10.30 16.80 5.87
CA GLN A 258 10.93 17.84 6.68
C GLN A 258 11.33 17.22 8.03
N VAL A 259 12.59 17.36 8.41
CA VAL A 259 13.16 16.71 9.60
C VAL A 259 13.86 17.70 10.52
N TRP A 260 13.82 17.42 11.82
CA TRP A 260 14.68 18.02 12.83
C TRP A 260 16.01 17.26 12.91
N ILE A 261 17.08 18.00 13.17
CA ILE A 261 18.41 17.48 13.50
C ILE A 261 18.67 17.82 14.96
N ALA A 262 18.89 16.79 15.79
CA ALA A 262 19.36 16.95 17.15
C ALA A 262 20.79 16.43 17.30
N GLN A 263 21.64 17.15 18.03
CA GLN A 263 23.04 16.80 18.24
C GLN A 263 23.48 17.02 19.69
N ASN A 264 24.47 16.24 20.12
CA ASN A 264 25.14 16.49 21.39
C ASN A 264 26.17 17.63 21.26
N SER A 265 26.62 18.17 22.39
CA SER A 265 27.60 19.27 22.43
C SER A 265 28.92 18.93 21.73
N GLU A 266 29.28 17.65 21.71
CA GLU A 266 30.52 17.12 21.12
C GLU A 266 30.39 16.82 19.61
N LYS A 267 29.17 16.92 19.04
CA LYS A 267 28.84 16.52 17.66
C LYS A 267 29.19 15.07 17.33
N GLN A 268 29.18 14.20 18.34
CA GLN A 268 29.38 12.77 18.20
C GLN A 268 28.05 12.05 17.95
N ASP A 269 26.99 12.49 18.61
CA ASP A 269 25.65 11.94 18.46
C ASP A 269 24.82 12.84 17.57
N THR A 270 24.14 12.24 16.60
CA THR A 270 23.19 12.94 15.72
C THR A 270 21.94 12.10 15.53
N LEU A 271 20.79 12.74 15.71
CA LEU A 271 19.48 12.15 15.56
C LEU A 271 18.69 12.94 14.51
N ILE A 272 18.07 12.24 13.57
CA ILE A 272 17.24 12.81 12.50
C ILE A 272 15.80 12.37 12.77
N ILE A 273 14.89 13.33 12.94
CA ILE A 273 13.52 13.10 13.41
C ILE A 273 12.54 13.77 12.45
N ASP A 274 11.55 13.05 11.94
CA ASP A 274 10.48 13.61 11.11
C ASP A 274 9.64 14.63 11.89
N LYS A 275 9.43 15.80 11.29
CA LYS A 275 8.75 16.92 11.97
C LYS A 275 7.28 16.67 12.23
N GLU A 276 6.61 15.92 11.34
CA GLU A 276 5.17 15.72 11.40
C GLU A 276 4.83 14.60 12.39
N THR A 277 5.56 13.48 12.31
CA THR A 277 5.27 12.25 13.06
C THR A 277 6.14 12.05 14.30
N GLY A 278 7.29 12.72 14.38
CA GLY A 278 8.29 12.47 15.41
C GLY A 278 9.08 11.18 15.21
N LEU A 279 8.92 10.48 14.08
CA LEU A 279 9.61 9.22 13.78
C LEU A 279 11.12 9.47 13.59
N VAL A 280 11.96 8.62 14.19
CA VAL A 280 13.41 8.68 14.01
C VAL A 280 13.79 8.05 12.67
N PHE A 281 14.44 8.81 11.80
CA PHE A 281 14.92 8.34 10.50
C PHE A 281 16.33 7.78 10.61
N SER A 282 17.16 8.41 11.44
CA SER A 282 18.54 8.00 11.64
C SER A 282 18.97 8.34 13.05
N ASP A 283 19.69 7.41 13.66
CA ASP A 283 20.44 7.60 14.90
C ASP A 283 21.89 7.23 14.61
N SER A 284 22.82 8.14 14.90
CA SER A 284 24.24 7.94 14.62
C SER A 284 25.10 8.36 15.80
N HIS A 285 25.98 7.47 16.22
CA HIS A 285 27.00 7.69 17.25
C HIS A 285 28.39 7.61 16.61
N LYS A 286 29.22 8.60 16.90
CA LYS A 286 30.62 8.65 16.49
C LYS A 286 31.52 8.56 17.71
N GLU A 287 32.14 7.40 17.89
CA GLU A 287 33.11 7.22 18.96
C GLU A 287 34.49 7.75 18.52
N THR A 288 35.01 8.76 19.22
CA THR A 288 36.35 9.32 18.96
C THR A 288 37.40 8.66 19.86
N GLY A 289 37.82 7.43 19.51
CA GLY A 289 38.94 6.71 20.12
C GLY A 289 40.22 6.74 19.26
N ILE A 290 41.12 5.76 19.45
CA ILE A 290 42.33 5.57 18.61
C ILE A 290 41.96 5.25 17.15
N THR A 291 40.79 4.66 16.94
CA THR A 291 40.13 4.44 15.65
C THR A 291 38.76 5.10 15.69
N ILE A 292 38.37 5.80 14.61
CA ILE A 292 37.03 6.38 14.49
C ILE A 292 36.06 5.26 14.14
N THR A 293 35.13 4.94 15.05
CA THR A 293 34.06 3.97 14.84
C THR A 293 32.74 4.71 14.67
N TRP A 294 31.96 4.35 13.64
CA TRP A 294 30.64 4.92 13.38
C TRP A 294 29.59 3.85 13.58
N GLU A 295 28.71 4.05 14.55
CA GLU A 295 27.51 3.24 14.72
C GLU A 295 26.34 4.03 14.14
N LYS A 296 25.59 3.42 13.23
CA LYS A 296 24.44 4.06 12.59
C LYS A 296 23.27 3.09 12.51
N THR A 297 22.12 3.57 12.92
CA THR A 297 20.83 2.91 12.71
C THR A 297 19.99 3.76 11.77
N GLU A 298 19.47 3.16 10.71
CA GLU A 298 18.70 3.85 9.67
C GLU A 298 17.34 3.21 9.47
N LEU A 299 16.32 4.06 9.31
CA LEU A 299 14.99 3.63 8.92
C LEU A 299 15.04 3.12 7.48
N VAL A 300 14.61 1.89 7.28
CA VAL A 300 14.56 1.22 5.97
C VAL A 300 13.14 1.16 5.42
N ASP A 301 12.17 0.96 6.30
CA ASP A 301 10.77 0.83 5.90
C ASP A 301 9.81 1.21 7.02
N THR A 302 8.64 1.73 6.68
CA THR A 302 7.54 2.01 7.60
C THR A 302 6.25 2.27 6.82
N ASN A 303 5.12 1.92 7.41
CA ASN A 303 3.79 2.32 6.93
C ASN A 303 3.19 3.49 7.72
N ILE A 304 3.95 4.16 8.59
CA ILE A 304 3.47 5.32 9.34
C ILE A 304 3.06 6.47 8.40
N PHE A 305 3.73 6.60 7.26
CA PHE A 305 3.41 7.58 6.21
C PHE A 305 2.33 7.09 5.25
N GLU A 306 1.97 5.80 5.29
CA GLU A 306 0.97 5.25 4.39
C GLU A 306 -0.42 5.70 4.82
N LYS A 307 -1.27 5.89 3.81
CA LYS A 307 -2.66 6.29 3.98
C LYS A 307 -3.40 5.30 4.88
N LYS A 308 -3.95 5.76 6.01
CA LYS A 308 -4.65 4.97 7.05
C LYS A 308 -5.77 4.05 6.54
N TYR A 309 -6.31 4.33 5.36
CA TYR A 309 -7.34 3.51 4.72
C TYR A 309 -6.80 2.32 3.94
N LEU A 310 -5.49 2.19 3.71
CA LEU A 310 -4.87 0.99 3.13
C LEU A 310 -4.43 0.06 4.27
N THR A 311 -5.03 -1.11 4.37
CA THR A 311 -4.76 -2.07 5.46
C THR A 311 -4.90 -3.52 5.01
N ASN A 312 -4.24 -4.43 5.72
CA ASN A 312 -4.42 -5.87 5.53
C ASN A 312 -5.79 -6.36 6.04
N GLU A 313 -6.44 -5.61 6.94
CA GLU A 313 -7.76 -5.94 7.50
C GLU A 313 -8.86 -5.04 6.90
N VAL A 314 -9.54 -5.55 5.87
CA VAL A 314 -10.66 -4.87 5.20
C VAL A 314 -11.79 -4.59 6.21
N ALA A 315 -12.22 -3.34 6.30
CA ALA A 315 -13.36 -2.93 7.11
C ALA A 315 -14.30 -2.05 6.29
N ILE A 316 -15.41 -2.65 5.83
CA ILE A 316 -16.46 -1.95 5.09
C ILE A 316 -17.74 -1.97 5.92
N PRO A 317 -18.29 -0.81 6.33
CA PRO A 317 -19.53 -0.78 7.10
C PRO A 317 -20.68 -1.42 6.33
N LYS A 318 -21.50 -2.26 6.98
CA LYS A 318 -22.62 -2.95 6.33
C LYS A 318 -23.58 -2.00 5.60
N TRP A 319 -23.83 -0.81 6.17
CA TRP A 319 -24.70 0.19 5.57
C TRP A 319 -24.13 0.83 4.30
N PHE A 320 -22.81 0.70 4.04
CA PHE A 320 -22.19 1.15 2.79
C PHE A 320 -22.70 0.35 1.58
N LYS A 321 -23.19 -0.89 1.78
CA LYS A 321 -23.91 -1.65 0.75
C LYS A 321 -25.15 -0.90 0.26
N THR A 322 -25.86 -0.21 1.15
CA THR A 322 -27.04 0.58 0.78
C THR A 322 -26.68 1.74 -0.14
N ILE A 323 -25.58 2.45 0.14
CA ILE A 323 -25.09 3.53 -0.73
C ILE A 323 -24.65 2.98 -2.10
N THR A 324 -23.98 1.83 -2.09
CA THR A 324 -23.55 1.17 -3.33
C THR A 324 -24.73 0.64 -4.15
N MET A 325 -25.81 0.21 -3.50
CA MET A 325 -27.08 -0.13 -4.15
C MET A 325 -27.71 1.11 -4.80
N TRP A 326 -27.75 2.25 -4.11
CA TRP A 326 -28.26 3.51 -4.66
C TRP A 326 -27.48 3.96 -5.90
N LEU A 327 -26.16 3.74 -5.95
CA LEU A 327 -25.38 3.96 -7.17
C LEU A 327 -25.85 3.03 -8.31
N GLY A 328 -26.06 1.75 -8.00
CA GLY A 328 -26.50 0.75 -8.98
C GLY A 328 -27.90 1.02 -9.56
N ASP A 329 -28.79 1.58 -8.76
CA ASP A 329 -30.16 1.95 -9.12
C ASP A 329 -30.28 3.37 -9.72
N ASN A 330 -29.15 4.06 -9.92
CA ASN A 330 -29.07 5.46 -10.38
C ASN A 330 -29.85 6.45 -9.47
N LEU A 331 -29.95 6.17 -8.17
CA LEU A 331 -30.57 7.05 -7.18
C LEU A 331 -29.61 8.14 -6.68
N ILE A 332 -28.30 7.90 -6.83
CA ILE A 332 -27.24 8.88 -6.60
C ILE A 332 -26.30 8.93 -7.81
N SER A 333 -25.68 10.08 -8.03
CA SER A 333 -24.67 10.27 -9.07
C SER A 333 -23.35 9.58 -8.69
N GLU A 334 -22.51 9.32 -9.70
CA GLU A 334 -21.15 8.81 -9.47
C GLU A 334 -20.32 9.77 -8.64
N SER A 335 -20.46 11.08 -8.83
CA SER A 335 -19.77 12.09 -8.02
C SER A 335 -20.18 12.05 -6.55
N GLU A 336 -21.47 11.87 -6.26
CA GLU A 336 -21.95 11.73 -4.88
C GLU A 336 -21.42 10.45 -4.23
N TYR A 337 -21.38 9.36 -4.99
CA TYR A 337 -20.80 8.10 -4.53
C TYR A 337 -19.30 8.21 -4.25
N LEU A 338 -18.54 8.84 -5.16
CA LEU A 338 -17.10 9.05 -5.00
C LEU A 338 -16.82 9.93 -3.79
N ASN A 339 -17.49 11.09 -3.66
CA ASN A 339 -17.32 11.99 -2.52
C ASN A 339 -17.67 11.30 -1.19
N ALA A 340 -18.74 10.50 -1.15
CA ALA A 340 -19.10 9.73 0.04
C ALA A 340 -18.04 8.68 0.38
N THR A 341 -17.51 7.98 -0.63
CA THR A 341 -16.46 6.97 -0.47
C THR A 341 -15.17 7.62 0.04
N GLU A 342 -14.77 8.74 -0.55
CA GLU A 342 -13.62 9.54 -0.11
C GLU A 342 -13.81 9.96 1.35
N ASN A 343 -14.95 10.51 1.72
CA ASN A 343 -15.19 10.94 3.10
C ASN A 343 -15.11 9.78 4.11
N LEU A 344 -15.51 8.57 3.72
CA LEU A 344 -15.40 7.39 4.60
C LEU A 344 -13.98 6.86 4.71
N LEU A 345 -13.20 6.93 3.63
CA LEU A 345 -11.76 6.64 3.62
C LEU A 345 -11.01 7.65 4.50
N GLU A 346 -11.32 8.95 4.36
CA GLU A 346 -10.77 10.03 5.17
C GLU A 346 -11.04 9.82 6.66
N ARG A 347 -12.26 9.41 7.02
CA ARG A 347 -12.63 9.17 8.43
C ARG A 347 -12.12 7.84 8.98
N GLY A 348 -11.45 7.01 8.17
CA GLY A 348 -11.06 5.65 8.54
C GLY A 348 -12.23 4.72 8.85
N ILE A 349 -13.44 5.10 8.46
CA ILE A 349 -14.67 4.29 8.61
C ILE A 349 -14.67 3.17 7.56
N LEU A 350 -14.21 3.49 6.36
CA LEU A 350 -13.95 2.54 5.29
C LEU A 350 -12.43 2.32 5.20
N ARG A 351 -12.00 1.06 5.35
CA ARG A 351 -10.60 0.65 5.28
C ARG A 351 -10.51 -0.52 4.30
N VAL A 352 -9.63 -0.39 3.31
CA VAL A 352 -9.51 -1.32 2.18
C VAL A 352 -8.15 -1.94 2.10
#